data_AF-A0AAU4DUP2-F1
#
_entry.id   AF-A0AAU4DUP2-F1
#
_cell.length_a   1.000
_cell.length_b   1.000
_cell.length_c   1.000
_cell.angle_alpha   90.00
_cell.angle_beta   90.00
_cell.angle_gamma   90.00
#
_symmetry.space_group_name_H-M   'P 1'
#
loop_
_entity.id
_entity.type
_entity.pdbx_description
1 polymer ?
#
loop_
_entity_poly.entity_id
_entity_poly.type
_entity_poly.pdbx_seq_one_letter_code
_entity_poly.pdbx_strand_id
1 'polypeptide(L)'
;MLATRADLGRRTVDPHTAEAYAAASRTADPHATEARTADPAPTAGRSAGLSLLGDFEVHLTVNADDADALAEWAAGQGLKFTHILLDRGTAAVSQPMLTLRGSGSYGEVAASTRRTARRMAGAGFTVLRVKIESVPWAEGVPQSDADAVRLGPERYFEHHVKLLLGPSERTDGLADLAVRHGAHLSRNARRVRPDGLRERFVTQRCRLVGLAAAGRRLDALLADLTADGRRIASVEREFVALDSDETLDAGWIDEADRADETGTAHHDREGTPR
;
A
#
# COMPACT_ATOMS: atom_id res chain seq x y z
N MET A 1 56.74 -12.43 -14.62
CA MET A 1 56.44 -12.03 -16.01
C MET A 1 55.01 -11.51 -16.02
N LEU A 2 54.88 -10.19 -16.20
CA LEU A 2 53.74 -9.34 -16.57
C LEU A 2 52.30 -9.57 -16.03
N ALA A 3 51.78 -8.44 -15.55
CA ALA A 3 50.44 -8.16 -15.05
C ALA A 3 49.35 -8.05 -16.13
N THR A 4 48.07 -8.10 -15.72
CA THR A 4 47.08 -7.09 -16.15
C THR A 4 45.88 -7.00 -15.19
N ARG A 5 45.62 -5.78 -14.73
CA ARG A 5 44.34 -5.23 -14.25
C ARG A 5 43.43 -4.94 -15.44
N ALA A 6 42.11 -5.09 -15.27
CA ALA A 6 41.02 -4.34 -15.94
C ALA A 6 39.69 -4.95 -15.46
N ASP A 7 38.55 -4.28 -15.31
CA ASP A 7 38.18 -2.86 -15.23
C ASP A 7 36.72 -2.86 -14.71
N LEU A 8 36.36 -1.90 -13.87
CA LEU A 8 35.01 -1.75 -13.29
C LEU A 8 34.09 -1.07 -14.31
N GLY A 9 33.37 -1.89 -15.09
CA GLY A 9 32.38 -1.41 -16.05
C GLY A 9 31.11 -0.88 -15.39
N ARG A 10 30.96 0.45 -15.38
CA ARG A 10 29.71 1.20 -15.19
C ARG A 10 28.55 0.54 -15.95
N ARG A 11 27.44 0.23 -15.25
CA ARG A 11 26.14 -0.01 -15.92
C ARG A 11 25.41 1.33 -16.03
N THR A 12 25.33 1.80 -17.26
CA THR A 12 24.44 2.86 -17.74
C THR A 12 22.98 2.44 -17.54
N VAL A 13 22.17 3.35 -17.00
CA VAL A 13 20.71 3.24 -16.93
C VAL A 13 20.16 3.64 -18.30
N ASP A 14 19.38 2.74 -18.90
CA ASP A 14 18.72 2.91 -20.19
C ASP A 14 17.50 3.84 -20.06
N PRO A 15 17.42 4.97 -20.80
CA PRO A 15 16.34 5.94 -20.69
C PRO A 15 15.32 5.81 -21.83
N HIS A 16 14.43 4.83 -21.78
CA HIS A 16 13.27 4.79 -22.69
C HIS A 16 12.03 4.17 -22.04
N THR A 17 11.18 5.01 -21.42
CA THR A 17 9.73 4.78 -21.34
C THR A 17 9.01 6.08 -21.00
N ALA A 18 8.99 7.00 -21.95
CA ALA A 18 8.14 8.18 -21.93
C ALA A 18 7.66 8.44 -23.37
N GLU A 19 6.70 7.64 -23.83
CA GLU A 19 5.95 7.96 -25.04
C GLU A 19 4.66 7.14 -25.07
N ALA A 20 3.56 7.81 -24.73
CA ALA A 20 2.25 7.70 -25.36
C ALA A 20 1.21 8.27 -24.39
N TYR A 21 0.81 9.53 -24.59
CA TYR A 21 -0.59 10.01 -24.53
C TYR A 21 -0.56 11.50 -24.84
N ALA A 22 -0.75 11.84 -26.11
CA ALA A 22 -1.01 13.20 -26.55
C ALA A 22 -2.20 13.15 -27.52
N ALA A 23 -3.34 13.71 -27.12
CA ALA A 23 -4.20 14.60 -27.91
C ALA A 23 -5.61 14.74 -27.31
N ALA A 24 -6.12 15.98 -27.40
CA ALA A 24 -7.47 16.49 -27.15
C ALA A 24 -7.84 16.74 -25.66
N SER A 25 -8.30 17.92 -25.23
CA SER A 25 -8.81 19.11 -25.90
C SER A 25 -8.69 20.34 -25.01
N ARG A 26 -8.50 21.51 -25.64
CA ARG A 26 -8.65 22.85 -25.03
C ARG A 26 -10.10 23.30 -25.15
N THR A 27 -10.68 23.80 -24.07
CA THR A 27 -11.42 25.08 -24.00
C THR A 27 -11.60 25.45 -22.52
N ALA A 28 -11.05 26.58 -22.11
CA ALA A 28 -11.26 27.21 -20.81
C ALA A 28 -12.48 28.14 -20.88
N ASP A 29 -13.24 28.23 -19.79
CA ASP A 29 -14.04 29.40 -19.46
C ASP A 29 -14.02 29.62 -17.93
N PRO A 30 -13.76 30.84 -17.41
CA PRO A 30 -13.45 31.07 -16.00
C PRO A 30 -14.65 31.67 -15.27
N HIS A 31 -15.15 30.97 -14.25
CA HIS A 31 -15.92 31.64 -13.20
C HIS A 31 -15.52 31.12 -11.82
N ALA A 32 -14.94 32.04 -11.06
CA ALA A 32 -14.62 31.94 -9.66
C ALA A 32 -15.86 31.69 -8.80
N THR A 33 -15.72 30.89 -7.76
CA THR A 33 -16.45 31.12 -6.50
C THR A 33 -15.60 30.71 -5.32
N GLU A 34 -15.61 31.58 -4.33
CA GLU A 34 -14.72 31.65 -3.17
C GLU A 34 -15.02 30.59 -2.09
N ALA A 35 -13.95 30.25 -1.39
CA ALA A 35 -13.83 30.02 0.05
C ALA A 35 -14.67 28.91 0.74
N ARG A 36 -13.93 27.97 1.35
CA ARG A 36 -14.02 27.70 2.80
C ARG A 36 -12.74 27.04 3.30
N THR A 37 -11.90 27.83 3.96
CA THR A 37 -10.85 27.38 4.86
C THR A 37 -11.50 26.78 6.11
N ALA A 38 -11.35 25.48 6.31
CA ALA A 38 -11.54 24.85 7.60
C ALA A 38 -10.42 23.81 7.76
N ASP A 39 -9.44 24.16 8.59
CA ASP A 39 -8.37 23.30 9.03
C ASP A 39 -8.89 22.52 10.26
N PRO A 40 -9.17 21.21 10.19
CA PRO A 40 -9.43 20.45 11.40
C PRO A 40 -8.09 20.06 12.00
N ALA A 41 -7.65 20.82 13.01
CA ALA A 41 -6.57 20.38 13.87
C ALA A 41 -6.94 19.01 14.48
N PRO A 42 -6.15 17.94 14.29
CA PRO A 42 -6.44 16.67 14.94
C PRO A 42 -6.18 16.83 16.44
N THR A 43 -7.23 16.59 17.24
CA THR A 43 -7.16 16.48 18.69
C THR A 43 -6.12 15.41 19.06
N ALA A 44 -5.04 15.86 19.70
CA ALA A 44 -3.93 15.02 20.14
C ALA A 44 -4.36 14.08 21.27
N GLY A 45 -4.84 12.89 20.91
CA GLY A 45 -4.71 11.72 21.77
C GLY A 45 -3.22 11.39 21.90
N ARG A 46 -2.70 11.33 23.14
CA ARG A 46 -1.30 10.97 23.41
C ARG A 46 -1.05 9.53 22.96
N SER A 47 -0.64 9.35 21.71
CA SER A 47 0.02 8.13 21.26
C SER A 47 1.30 7.96 22.09
N ALA A 48 1.43 6.85 22.81
CA ALA A 48 2.76 6.38 23.19
C ALA A 48 3.62 6.39 21.91
N GLY A 49 4.69 7.19 21.91
CA GLY A 49 5.41 7.55 20.69
C GLY A 49 5.87 6.29 19.96
N LEU A 50 5.41 6.12 18.72
CA LEU A 50 5.89 5.05 17.84
C LEU A 50 7.39 5.26 17.63
N SER A 51 8.20 4.38 18.22
CA SER A 51 9.65 4.38 18.07
C SER A 51 10.03 3.34 17.02
N LEU A 52 9.95 3.73 15.74
CA LEU A 52 10.44 2.93 14.62
C LEU A 52 11.73 3.53 14.07
N LEU A 53 12.70 2.67 13.75
CA LEU A 53 13.96 3.02 13.10
C LEU A 53 14.23 2.06 11.95
N GLY A 54 14.49 2.61 10.75
CA GLY A 54 14.80 1.80 9.57
C GLY A 54 14.56 2.54 8.27
N ASP A 55 14.34 1.76 7.21
CA ASP A 55 13.97 2.26 5.89
C ASP A 55 12.45 2.31 5.73
N PHE A 56 11.99 3.37 5.07
CA PHE A 56 10.59 3.67 4.83
C PHE A 56 10.33 3.96 3.35
N GLU A 57 9.18 3.51 2.86
CA GLU A 57 8.53 4.05 1.66
C GLU A 57 7.34 4.92 2.11
N VAL A 58 7.12 6.03 1.41
CA VAL A 58 6.02 6.96 1.68
C VAL A 58 5.26 7.20 0.41
N HIS A 59 3.94 7.11 0.48
CA HIS A 59 3.03 7.42 -0.61
C HIS A 59 2.18 8.65 -0.25
N LEU A 60 2.22 9.65 -1.12
CA LEU A 60 1.40 10.85 -1.04
C LEU A 60 0.41 10.82 -2.20
N THR A 61 -0.84 10.49 -1.92
CA THR A 61 -1.91 10.39 -2.94
C THR A 61 -2.59 11.74 -3.11
N VAL A 62 -2.84 12.16 -4.35
CA VAL A 62 -3.54 13.42 -4.68
C VAL A 62 -4.83 13.13 -5.46
N ASN A 63 -5.55 14.18 -5.86
CA ASN A 63 -6.76 14.04 -6.67
C ASN A 63 -6.44 13.37 -8.02
N ALA A 64 -7.36 12.53 -8.49
CA ALA A 64 -7.32 11.88 -9.78
C ALA A 64 -7.06 12.85 -10.94
N ASP A 65 -7.69 14.04 -10.92
CA ASP A 65 -7.59 15.04 -11.99
C ASP A 65 -6.19 15.67 -12.08
N ASP A 66 -5.39 15.55 -11.02
CA ASP A 66 -4.03 16.12 -10.95
C ASP A 66 -2.96 15.15 -11.47
N ALA A 67 -3.31 13.99 -12.01
CA ALA A 67 -2.34 12.94 -12.34
C ALA A 67 -1.22 13.41 -13.29
N ASP A 68 -1.58 14.05 -14.40
CA ASP A 68 -0.60 14.52 -15.40
C ASP A 68 0.28 15.64 -14.83
N ALA A 69 -0.35 16.62 -14.18
CA ALA A 69 0.35 17.72 -13.53
C ALA A 69 1.31 17.23 -12.43
N LEU A 70 0.90 16.23 -11.65
CA LEU A 70 1.74 15.61 -10.63
C LEU A 70 2.91 14.85 -11.26
N ALA A 71 2.69 14.15 -12.37
CA ALA A 71 3.74 13.43 -13.08
C ALA A 71 4.83 14.38 -13.59
N GLU A 72 4.43 15.49 -14.24
CA GLU A 72 5.36 16.52 -14.70
C GLU A 72 6.12 17.17 -13.54
N TRP A 73 5.40 17.53 -12.46
CA TRP A 73 6.00 18.11 -11.28
C TRP A 73 7.00 17.16 -10.60
N ALA A 74 6.65 15.88 -10.46
CA ALA A 74 7.52 14.85 -9.88
C ALA A 74 8.80 14.66 -10.73
N ALA A 75 8.67 14.62 -12.05
CA ALA A 75 9.80 14.54 -12.97
C ALA A 75 10.75 15.74 -12.82
N GLY A 76 10.21 16.96 -12.71
CA GLY A 76 11.00 18.18 -12.46
C GLY A 76 11.74 18.19 -11.12
N GLN A 77 11.30 17.36 -10.16
CA GLN A 77 11.94 17.19 -8.85
C GLN A 77 12.80 15.92 -8.75
N GLY A 78 12.84 15.09 -9.79
CA GLY A 78 13.52 13.78 -9.76
C GLY A 78 12.87 12.77 -8.81
N LEU A 79 11.57 12.89 -8.56
CA LEU A 79 10.82 12.02 -7.66
C LEU A 79 10.04 10.95 -8.42
N LYS A 80 9.86 9.79 -7.77
CA LYS A 80 9.09 8.68 -8.35
C LYS A 80 7.60 9.01 -8.32
N PHE A 81 6.98 9.00 -9.49
CA PHE A 81 5.53 9.03 -9.65
C PHE A 81 5.00 7.60 -9.83
N THR A 82 3.92 7.28 -9.15
CA THR A 82 3.19 6.02 -9.29
C THR A 82 1.73 6.37 -9.52
N HIS A 83 1.13 5.88 -10.61
CA HIS A 83 -0.30 6.04 -10.86
C HIS A 83 -0.98 4.69 -10.81
N ILE A 84 -1.86 4.51 -9.82
CA ILE A 84 -2.70 3.32 -9.74
C ILE A 84 -4.08 3.68 -10.26
N LEU A 85 -4.52 3.00 -11.31
CA LEU A 85 -5.91 3.02 -11.76
C LEU A 85 -6.60 1.76 -11.23
N LEU A 86 -7.66 1.95 -10.45
CA LEU A 86 -8.59 0.92 -10.04
C LEU A 86 -9.73 0.90 -11.07
N ASP A 87 -10.23 -0.25 -11.56
CA ASP A 87 -11.38 -0.26 -12.51
C ASP A 87 -12.66 0.15 -11.76
N ARG A 88 -12.67 -0.08 -10.44
CA ARG A 88 -13.83 0.02 -9.58
C ARG A 88 -13.41 0.37 -8.17
N GLY A 89 -14.16 1.28 -7.56
CA GLY A 89 -14.07 1.75 -6.18
C GLY A 89 -15.17 2.81 -6.02
N THR A 90 -15.74 2.95 -4.83
CA THR A 90 -16.79 3.95 -4.60
C THR A 90 -16.19 5.32 -4.28
N ALA A 91 -14.95 5.34 -3.78
CA ALA A 91 -14.26 6.56 -3.35
C ALA A 91 -13.27 7.11 -4.38
N ALA A 92 -12.35 6.30 -4.93
CA ALA A 92 -11.36 6.74 -5.91
C ALA A 92 -11.03 5.66 -6.95
N VAL A 93 -11.19 5.96 -8.24
CA VAL A 93 -10.86 5.08 -9.38
C VAL A 93 -9.41 5.33 -9.85
N SER A 94 -8.84 6.47 -9.50
CA SER A 94 -7.51 6.91 -9.90
C SER A 94 -6.78 7.44 -8.67
N GLN A 95 -5.62 6.87 -8.40
CA GLN A 95 -4.75 7.21 -7.26
C GLN A 95 -3.36 7.60 -7.79
N PRO A 96 -3.21 8.84 -8.28
CA PRO A 96 -1.90 9.40 -8.59
C PRO A 96 -1.14 9.66 -7.29
N MET A 97 0.07 9.13 -7.21
CA MET A 97 0.88 9.14 -6.00
C MET A 97 2.31 9.59 -6.28
N LEU A 98 2.84 10.36 -5.35
CA LEU A 98 4.27 10.58 -5.21
C LEU A 98 4.83 9.53 -4.25
N THR A 99 5.91 8.86 -4.66
CA THR A 99 6.63 7.91 -3.82
C THR A 99 7.94 8.52 -3.33
N LEU A 100 8.12 8.56 -2.03
CA LEU A 100 9.36 8.99 -1.38
C LEU A 100 10.02 7.81 -0.68
N ARG A 101 11.35 7.83 -0.60
CA ARG A 101 12.12 6.93 0.26
C ARG A 101 12.74 7.74 1.39
N GLY A 102 12.78 7.17 2.58
CA GLY A 102 13.40 7.77 3.75
C GLY A 102 14.05 6.71 4.63
N SER A 103 15.08 7.11 5.35
CA SER A 103 15.75 6.25 6.34
C SER A 103 15.95 7.07 7.62
N GLY A 104 15.96 6.40 8.77
CA GLY A 104 16.12 7.03 10.07
C GLY A 104 14.93 6.72 10.97
N SER A 105 14.60 7.64 11.88
CA SER A 105 13.45 7.46 12.77
C SER A 105 12.14 7.79 12.06
N TYR A 106 11.05 7.14 12.49
CA TYR A 106 9.70 7.48 12.02
C TYR A 106 9.38 8.97 12.22
N GLY A 107 9.83 9.57 13.31
CA GLY A 107 9.64 11.01 13.57
C GLY A 107 10.28 11.90 12.50
N GLU A 108 11.50 11.57 12.07
CA GLU A 108 12.20 12.30 11.01
C GLU A 108 11.53 12.10 9.65
N VAL A 109 11.15 10.87 9.30
CA VAL A 109 10.45 10.56 8.06
C VAL A 109 9.09 11.23 8.01
N ALA A 110 8.31 11.21 9.10
CA ALA A 110 7.03 11.90 9.20
C ALA A 110 7.20 13.43 9.08
N ALA A 111 8.23 14.01 9.72
CA ALA A 111 8.52 15.44 9.58
C ALA A 111 8.91 15.81 8.14
N SER A 112 9.71 14.98 7.48
CA SER A 112 10.08 15.15 6.07
C SER A 112 8.86 15.06 5.15
N THR A 113 8.01 14.07 5.38
CA THR A 113 6.76 13.86 4.65
C THR A 113 5.85 15.08 4.74
N ARG A 114 5.68 15.66 5.94
CA ARG A 114 4.91 16.90 6.12
C ARG A 114 5.51 18.09 5.37
N ARG A 115 6.84 18.22 5.32
CA ARG A 115 7.50 19.27 4.52
C ARG A 115 7.23 19.08 3.03
N THR A 116 7.29 17.85 2.53
CA THR A 116 6.97 17.55 1.12
C THR A 116 5.50 17.83 0.82
N ALA A 117 4.56 17.40 1.67
CA ALA A 117 3.15 17.70 1.50
C ALA A 117 2.86 19.21 1.45
N ARG A 118 3.55 20.03 2.27
CA ARG A 118 3.45 21.51 2.19
C ARG A 118 4.00 22.07 0.88
N ARG A 119 5.09 21.50 0.35
CA ARG A 119 5.63 21.90 -0.97
C ARG A 119 4.67 21.55 -2.09
N MET A 120 4.03 20.38 -2.01
CA MET A 120 2.98 19.96 -2.95
C MET A 120 1.78 20.92 -2.91
N ALA A 121 1.32 21.29 -1.71
CA ALA A 121 0.25 22.28 -1.54
C ALA A 121 0.63 23.65 -2.13
N GLY A 122 1.86 24.12 -1.91
CA GLY A 122 2.37 25.34 -2.54
C GLY A 122 2.50 25.27 -4.07
N ALA A 123 2.52 24.07 -4.63
CA ALA A 123 2.48 23.81 -6.07
C ALA A 123 1.06 23.55 -6.62
N GLY A 124 0.02 23.64 -5.77
CA GLY A 124 -1.38 23.48 -6.17
C GLY A 124 -1.96 22.07 -5.93
N PHE A 125 -1.19 21.12 -5.42
CA PHE A 125 -1.68 19.75 -5.19
C PHE A 125 -2.25 19.57 -3.78
N THR A 126 -3.45 19.00 -3.68
CA THR A 126 -4.02 18.60 -2.38
C THR A 126 -3.67 17.14 -2.11
N VAL A 127 -2.95 16.87 -1.01
CA VAL A 127 -2.66 15.50 -0.56
C VAL A 127 -3.87 14.94 0.19
N LEU A 128 -4.46 13.88 -0.35
CA LEU A 128 -5.64 13.21 0.19
C LEU A 128 -5.26 12.09 1.18
N ARG A 129 -4.17 11.38 0.91
CA ARG A 129 -3.69 10.28 1.76
C ARG A 129 -2.18 10.29 1.89
N VAL A 130 -1.71 10.04 3.10
CA VAL A 130 -0.32 9.79 3.45
C VAL A 130 -0.22 8.38 3.98
N LYS A 131 0.56 7.53 3.30
CA LYS A 131 0.92 6.19 3.79
C LYS A 131 2.41 6.16 4.06
N ILE A 132 2.82 5.78 5.28
CA ILE A 132 4.23 5.60 5.67
C ILE A 132 4.42 4.15 6.06
N GLU A 133 5.29 3.47 5.34
CA GLU A 133 5.47 2.01 5.43
C GLU A 133 6.94 1.73 5.70
N SER A 134 7.22 0.84 6.65
CA SER A 134 8.57 0.36 6.89
C SER A 134 8.73 -1.05 6.37
N VAL A 135 9.98 -1.47 6.19
CA VAL A 135 10.29 -2.90 6.10
C VAL A 135 9.79 -3.62 7.38
N PRO A 136 9.33 -4.88 7.29
CA PRO A 136 8.63 -5.55 8.38
C PRO A 136 9.59 -6.07 9.47
N TRP A 137 10.90 -5.94 9.26
CA TRP A 137 11.96 -6.27 10.22
C TRP A 137 12.66 -5.01 10.77
N ALA A 138 12.10 -3.82 10.54
CA ALA A 138 12.62 -2.58 11.12
C ALA A 138 12.55 -2.62 12.66
N GLU A 139 13.47 -1.91 13.31
CA GLU A 139 13.46 -1.79 14.77
C GLU A 139 12.17 -1.10 15.22
N GLY A 140 11.53 -1.65 16.25
CA GLY A 140 10.26 -1.16 16.80
C GLY A 140 9.00 -1.74 16.13
N VAL A 141 9.13 -2.51 15.05
CA VAL A 141 8.00 -3.26 14.46
C VAL A 141 7.57 -4.37 15.43
N PRO A 142 6.25 -4.55 15.69
CA PRO A 142 5.77 -5.52 16.67
C PRO A 142 6.18 -6.95 16.31
N GLN A 143 6.89 -7.61 17.23
CA GLN A 143 7.35 -8.99 17.03
C GLN A 143 6.28 -10.01 17.41
N SER A 144 5.50 -9.70 18.46
CA SER A 144 4.41 -10.52 18.97
C SER A 144 3.04 -9.86 18.82
N ASP A 145 1.97 -10.66 18.90
CA ASP A 145 0.58 -10.17 18.87
C ASP A 145 0.29 -9.23 20.04
N ALA A 146 0.88 -9.50 21.21
CA ALA A 146 0.79 -8.60 22.36
C ALA A 146 1.41 -7.22 22.08
N ASP A 147 2.53 -7.15 21.34
CA ASP A 147 3.13 -5.89 20.93
C ASP A 147 2.20 -5.14 19.97
N ALA A 148 1.63 -5.84 19.00
CA ALA A 148 0.71 -5.27 18.02
C ALA A 148 -0.57 -4.74 18.66
N VAL A 149 -1.16 -5.49 19.60
CA VAL A 149 -2.33 -5.05 20.38
C VAL A 149 -2.03 -3.76 21.16
N ARG A 150 -0.84 -3.62 21.75
CA ARG A 150 -0.44 -2.38 22.44
C ARG A 150 -0.28 -1.19 21.49
N LEU A 151 0.10 -1.43 20.23
CA LEU A 151 0.23 -0.38 19.21
C LEU A 151 -1.11 0.06 18.60
N GLY A 152 -2.13 -0.78 18.71
CA GLY A 152 -3.48 -0.54 18.21
C GLY A 152 -3.69 -0.98 16.74
N PRO A 153 -4.94 -1.00 16.27
CA PRO A 153 -5.32 -1.54 14.96
C PRO A 153 -4.97 -0.63 13.77
N GLU A 154 -4.71 0.66 14.02
CA GLU A 154 -4.30 1.66 13.02
C GLU A 154 -2.94 1.36 12.35
N ARG A 155 -2.23 0.35 12.88
CA ARG A 155 -0.94 -0.11 12.37
C ARG A 155 -1.01 -1.60 12.13
N TYR A 156 -0.53 -2.02 10.98
CA TYR A 156 -0.73 -3.38 10.54
C TYR A 156 0.39 -3.82 9.60
N PHE A 157 0.56 -5.13 9.50
CA PHE A 157 1.35 -5.69 8.42
C PHE A 157 0.50 -5.71 7.14
N GLU A 158 1.08 -5.31 6.03
CA GLU A 158 0.47 -5.45 4.71
C GLU A 158 1.37 -6.33 3.84
N HIS A 159 0.75 -7.22 3.07
CA HIS A 159 1.43 -8.06 2.11
C HIS A 159 0.83 -7.83 0.72
N HIS A 160 1.69 -7.67 -0.28
CA HIS A 160 1.28 -7.58 -1.67
C HIS A 160 1.81 -8.78 -2.44
N VAL A 161 0.91 -9.67 -2.85
CA VAL A 161 1.22 -10.82 -3.69
C VAL A 161 0.85 -10.50 -5.13
N LYS A 162 1.84 -10.45 -6.02
CA LYS A 162 1.63 -10.24 -7.45
C LYS A 162 1.44 -11.56 -8.15
N LEU A 163 0.30 -11.74 -8.81
CA LEU A 163 -0.04 -12.90 -9.61
C LEU A 163 0.12 -12.60 -11.11
N LEU A 164 0.52 -13.62 -11.88
CA LEU A 164 0.57 -13.60 -13.34
C LEU A 164 -0.52 -14.48 -13.94
N LEU A 165 -1.58 -13.84 -14.42
CA LEU A 165 -2.71 -14.52 -15.04
C LEU A 165 -2.55 -14.56 -16.56
N GLY A 166 -2.81 -15.72 -17.16
CA GLY A 166 -2.87 -15.86 -18.63
C GLY A 166 -4.03 -15.06 -19.25
N PRO A 167 -4.00 -14.77 -20.58
CA PRO A 167 -5.05 -14.00 -21.27
C PRO A 167 -6.47 -14.58 -21.12
N SER A 168 -6.61 -15.88 -20.98
CA SER A 168 -7.90 -16.58 -20.79
C SER A 168 -8.10 -17.10 -19.36
N GLU A 169 -7.13 -16.90 -18.47
CA GLU A 169 -7.19 -17.42 -17.12
C GLU A 169 -8.29 -16.72 -16.32
N ARG A 170 -9.25 -17.52 -15.84
CA ARG A 170 -10.40 -17.05 -15.08
C ARG A 170 -10.00 -16.78 -13.64
N THR A 171 -10.61 -15.75 -13.06
CA THR A 171 -10.44 -15.36 -11.65
C THR A 171 -11.57 -15.86 -10.77
N ASP A 172 -12.42 -16.75 -11.29
CA ASP A 172 -13.52 -17.35 -10.53
C ASP A 172 -12.94 -18.05 -9.29
N GLY A 173 -13.53 -17.82 -8.12
CA GLY A 173 -13.07 -18.38 -6.84
C GLY A 173 -11.77 -17.77 -6.28
N LEU A 174 -10.99 -17.02 -7.06
CA LEU A 174 -9.74 -16.41 -6.58
C LEU A 174 -10.01 -15.29 -5.56
N ALA A 175 -11.07 -14.52 -5.76
CA ALA A 175 -11.50 -13.53 -4.79
C ALA A 175 -11.94 -14.19 -3.47
N ASP A 176 -12.74 -15.25 -3.55
CA ASP A 176 -13.18 -16.00 -2.37
C ASP A 176 -12.01 -16.65 -1.64
N LEU A 177 -11.02 -17.16 -2.39
CA LEU A 177 -9.76 -17.67 -1.84
C LEU A 177 -9.03 -16.57 -1.07
N ALA A 178 -8.83 -15.41 -1.67
CA ALA A 178 -8.17 -14.28 -1.00
C ALA A 178 -8.92 -13.89 0.29
N VAL A 179 -10.25 -13.77 0.25
CA VAL A 179 -11.08 -13.36 1.39
C VAL A 179 -10.95 -14.33 2.56
N ARG A 180 -10.82 -15.65 2.32
CA ARG A 180 -10.56 -16.64 3.40
C ARG A 180 -9.28 -16.34 4.18
N HIS A 181 -8.32 -15.67 3.55
CA HIS A 181 -7.05 -15.27 4.18
C HIS A 181 -7.03 -13.83 4.69
N GLY A 182 -8.18 -13.14 4.73
CA GLY A 182 -8.21 -11.70 5.05
C GLY A 182 -7.45 -10.87 4.02
N ALA A 183 -7.47 -11.34 2.77
CA ALA A 183 -6.81 -10.72 1.64
C ALA A 183 -7.81 -10.37 0.54
N HIS A 184 -7.43 -9.45 -0.32
CA HIS A 184 -8.32 -8.87 -1.32
C HIS A 184 -7.64 -8.90 -2.68
N LEU A 185 -8.30 -9.53 -3.65
CA LEU A 185 -7.86 -9.54 -5.04
C LEU A 185 -8.17 -8.19 -5.69
N SER A 186 -7.19 -7.61 -6.39
CA SER A 186 -7.41 -6.44 -7.24
C SER A 186 -8.37 -6.80 -8.38
N ARG A 187 -9.41 -5.96 -8.59
CA ARG A 187 -10.44 -6.26 -9.59
C ARG A 187 -9.90 -6.28 -11.03
N ASN A 188 -8.91 -5.46 -11.35
CA ASN A 188 -8.30 -5.37 -12.68
C ASN A 188 -6.78 -5.55 -12.70
N ALA A 189 -6.29 -5.71 -13.93
CA ALA A 189 -4.90 -5.93 -14.21
C ALA A 189 -4.18 -4.63 -13.92
N ARG A 190 -3.25 -4.64 -12.96
CA ARG A 190 -2.39 -3.48 -12.73
C ARG A 190 -1.54 -3.18 -13.97
N ARG A 191 -1.22 -4.23 -14.73
CA ARG A 191 -0.51 -4.17 -16.01
C ARG A 191 -0.87 -5.37 -16.86
N VAL A 192 -1.00 -5.16 -18.17
CA VAL A 192 -0.84 -6.22 -19.16
C VAL A 192 0.58 -6.16 -19.69
N ARG A 193 1.32 -7.26 -19.57
CA ARG A 193 2.70 -7.36 -20.02
C ARG A 193 2.76 -7.55 -21.55
N PRO A 194 3.90 -7.27 -22.20
CA PRO A 194 4.05 -7.48 -23.64
C PRO A 194 3.83 -8.93 -24.10
N ASP A 195 4.00 -9.90 -23.20
CA ASP A 195 3.73 -11.33 -23.42
C ASP A 195 2.23 -11.71 -23.24
N GLY A 196 1.36 -10.72 -23.02
CA GLY A 196 -0.07 -10.91 -22.81
C GLY A 196 -0.46 -11.32 -21.38
N LEU A 197 0.49 -11.53 -20.47
CA LEU A 197 0.19 -11.86 -19.08
C LEU A 197 -0.34 -10.64 -18.33
N ARG A 198 -1.33 -10.87 -17.48
CA ARG A 198 -1.94 -9.83 -16.63
C ARG A 198 -1.39 -9.92 -15.22
N GLU A 199 -0.90 -8.82 -14.70
CA GLU A 199 -0.55 -8.67 -13.29
C GLU A 199 -1.80 -8.38 -12.47
N ARG A 200 -2.13 -9.25 -11.51
CA ARG A 200 -3.14 -9.00 -10.46
C ARG A 200 -2.43 -8.92 -9.11
N PHE A 201 -2.98 -8.14 -8.19
CA PHE A 201 -2.50 -8.13 -6.81
C PHE A 201 -3.48 -8.81 -5.89
N VAL A 202 -2.95 -9.51 -4.89
CA VAL A 202 -3.68 -9.89 -3.69
C VAL A 202 -3.05 -9.14 -2.53
N THR A 203 -3.82 -8.24 -1.91
CA THR A 203 -3.37 -7.45 -0.76
C THR A 203 -3.93 -8.06 0.52
N GLN A 204 -3.07 -8.43 1.47
CA GLN A 204 -3.47 -8.97 2.77
C GLN A 204 -3.10 -8.00 3.87
N ARG A 205 -4.08 -7.60 4.69
CA ARG A 205 -3.84 -6.77 5.87
C ARG A 205 -3.95 -7.63 7.13
N CYS A 206 -2.94 -7.51 7.98
CA CYS A 206 -2.80 -8.28 9.20
C CYS A 206 -2.76 -7.32 10.39
N ARG A 207 -3.95 -7.01 10.92
CA ARG A 207 -4.14 -6.20 12.13
C ARG A 207 -3.93 -7.01 13.40
N LEU A 208 -3.51 -6.31 14.45
CA LEU A 208 -3.39 -6.79 15.83
C LEU A 208 -2.53 -8.06 15.99
N VAL A 209 -1.63 -8.31 15.04
CA VAL A 209 -0.70 -9.44 15.07
C VAL A 209 0.73 -8.99 14.87
N GLY A 210 1.66 -9.71 15.49
CA GLY A 210 3.10 -9.49 15.34
C GLY A 210 3.66 -10.11 14.07
N LEU A 211 4.93 -9.81 13.80
CA LEU A 211 5.66 -10.24 12.61
C LEU A 211 5.55 -11.76 12.34
N ALA A 212 5.67 -12.58 13.39
CA ALA A 212 5.62 -14.03 13.25
C ALA A 212 4.24 -14.53 12.81
N ALA A 213 3.16 -13.97 13.35
CA ALA A 213 1.79 -14.35 13.01
C ALA A 213 1.39 -13.81 11.63
N ALA A 214 1.77 -12.56 11.29
CA ALA A 214 1.62 -12.02 9.95
C ALA A 214 2.32 -12.90 8.90
N GLY A 215 3.55 -13.34 9.17
CA GLY A 215 4.29 -14.27 8.31
C GLY A 215 3.54 -15.59 8.08
N ARG A 216 3.02 -16.23 9.13
CA ARG A 216 2.23 -17.47 8.99
C ARG A 216 0.95 -17.27 8.16
N ARG A 217 0.28 -16.12 8.31
CA ARG A 217 -0.92 -15.78 7.52
C ARG A 217 -0.57 -15.59 6.04
N LEU A 218 0.58 -15.02 5.73
CA LEU A 218 1.08 -14.92 4.36
C LEU A 218 1.42 -16.30 3.80
N ASP A 219 2.15 -17.13 4.54
CA ASP A 219 2.53 -18.46 4.09
C ASP A 219 1.30 -19.33 3.75
N ALA A 220 0.25 -19.25 4.57
CA ALA A 220 -1.02 -19.91 4.32
C ALA A 220 -1.71 -19.43 3.02
N LEU A 221 -1.73 -18.11 2.79
CA LEU A 221 -2.26 -17.52 1.55
C LEU A 221 -1.45 -18.00 0.32
N LEU A 222 -0.12 -17.97 0.40
CA LEU A 222 0.75 -18.38 -0.71
C LEU A 222 0.61 -19.87 -1.03
N ALA A 223 0.45 -20.72 -0.01
CA ALA A 223 0.22 -22.14 -0.17
C ALA A 223 -1.09 -22.41 -0.94
N ASP A 224 -2.19 -21.76 -0.53
CA ASP A 224 -3.49 -21.93 -1.18
C ASP A 224 -3.50 -21.36 -2.61
N LEU A 225 -2.87 -20.20 -2.85
CA LEU A 225 -2.72 -19.64 -4.20
C LEU A 225 -1.93 -20.59 -5.11
N THR A 226 -0.87 -21.20 -4.60
CA THR A 226 -0.06 -22.16 -5.36
C THR A 226 -0.83 -23.45 -5.63
N ALA A 227 -1.59 -23.95 -4.65
CA ALA A 227 -2.44 -25.12 -4.78
C ALA A 227 -3.58 -24.89 -5.80
N ASP A 228 -4.11 -23.67 -5.90
CA ASP A 228 -5.05 -23.23 -6.94
C ASP A 228 -4.39 -23.05 -8.33
N GLY A 229 -3.09 -23.34 -8.45
CA GLY A 229 -2.34 -23.27 -9.71
C GLY A 229 -1.90 -21.86 -10.11
N ARG A 230 -1.97 -20.88 -9.20
CA ARG A 230 -1.61 -19.49 -9.51
C ARG A 230 -0.11 -19.29 -9.56
N ARG A 231 0.33 -18.52 -10.55
CA ARG A 231 1.74 -18.13 -10.68
C ARG A 231 1.99 -16.84 -9.91
N ILE A 232 2.81 -16.93 -8.87
CA ILE A 232 3.25 -15.78 -8.08
C ILE A 232 4.51 -15.19 -8.71
N ALA A 233 4.45 -13.91 -9.10
CA ALA A 233 5.59 -13.17 -9.66
C ALA A 233 6.46 -12.52 -8.58
N SER A 234 5.84 -11.96 -7.55
CA SER A 234 6.56 -11.30 -6.46
C SER A 234 5.68 -11.26 -5.21
N VAL A 235 6.35 -11.18 -4.05
CA VAL A 235 5.73 -10.97 -2.75
C VAL A 235 6.45 -9.84 -2.06
N GLU A 236 5.71 -8.82 -1.64
CA GLU A 236 6.20 -7.70 -0.86
C GLU A 236 5.54 -7.74 0.52
N ARG A 237 6.29 -7.37 1.55
CA ARG A 237 5.87 -7.39 2.95
C ARG A 237 6.27 -6.08 3.58
N GLU A 238 5.33 -5.41 4.23
CA GLU A 238 5.52 -4.08 4.78
C GLU A 238 4.80 -3.97 6.13
N PHE A 239 5.24 -3.02 6.95
CA PHE A 239 4.54 -2.61 8.15
C PHE A 239 4.06 -1.17 7.99
N VAL A 240 2.75 -0.98 8.00
CA VAL A 240 2.12 0.33 7.84
C VAL A 240 2.16 1.06 9.17
N ALA A 241 3.01 2.08 9.26
CA ALA A 241 3.23 2.90 10.45
C ALA A 241 2.22 4.05 10.58
N LEU A 242 1.75 4.55 9.42
CA LEU A 242 0.71 5.55 9.27
C LEU A 242 -0.04 5.28 7.97
N ASP A 243 -1.37 5.29 8.05
CA ASP A 243 -2.26 5.43 6.91
C ASP A 243 -3.31 6.49 7.26
N SER A 244 -3.26 7.65 6.60
CA SER A 244 -4.08 8.79 7.04
C SER A 244 -5.53 8.74 6.55
N ASP A 245 -5.82 7.93 5.52
CA ASP A 245 -7.16 7.81 4.95
C ASP A 245 -7.31 6.49 4.17
N GLU A 246 -7.72 5.44 4.88
CA GLU A 246 -7.99 4.13 4.28
C GLU A 246 -9.26 4.13 3.41
N THR A 247 -10.12 5.15 3.51
CA THR A 247 -11.39 5.19 2.77
C THR A 247 -11.19 5.32 1.27
N LEU A 248 -9.99 5.73 0.82
CA LEU A 248 -9.61 5.69 -0.59
C LEU A 248 -9.60 4.26 -1.16
N ASP A 249 -9.52 3.24 -0.31
CA ASP A 249 -9.62 1.83 -0.67
C ASP A 249 -11.07 1.30 -0.53
N ALA A 250 -12.05 2.15 -0.19
CA ALA A 250 -13.43 1.73 0.03
C ALA A 250 -14.03 1.06 -1.22
N GLY A 251 -14.60 -0.12 -0.99
CA GLY A 251 -15.09 -1.00 -2.03
C GLY A 251 -14.01 -1.78 -2.78
N TRP A 252 -12.71 -1.55 -2.53
CA TRP A 252 -11.59 -2.39 -2.98
C TRP A 252 -11.15 -3.38 -1.89
N ILE A 253 -11.06 -2.92 -0.64
CA ILE A 253 -10.76 -3.74 0.55
C ILE A 253 -11.95 -3.56 1.52
N ASP A 254 -12.82 -4.56 1.60
CA ASP A 254 -13.88 -4.62 2.61
C ASP A 254 -13.42 -5.55 3.73
N GLU A 255 -12.89 -4.96 4.80
CA GLU A 255 -12.45 -5.72 5.99
C GLU A 255 -13.68 -6.11 6.80
N ALA A 256 -14.39 -7.16 6.39
CA ALA A 256 -15.44 -7.72 7.22
C ALA A 256 -14.84 -8.19 8.56
N ASP A 257 -15.37 -7.64 9.65
CA ASP A 257 -14.92 -7.88 11.02
C ASP A 257 -14.80 -9.38 11.34
N ARG A 258 -13.57 -9.89 11.46
CA ARG A 258 -13.32 -11.20 12.10
C ARG A 258 -13.26 -11.07 13.62
N ALA A 259 -14.27 -10.46 14.21
CA ALA A 259 -14.40 -10.39 15.66
C ALA A 259 -14.91 -11.72 16.28
N ASP A 260 -15.38 -12.68 15.48
CA ASP A 260 -16.21 -13.79 16.00
C ASP A 260 -15.58 -15.20 16.03
N GLU A 261 -14.25 -15.34 15.91
CA GLU A 261 -13.60 -16.65 16.09
C GLU A 261 -12.69 -16.73 17.31
N THR A 262 -13.10 -16.13 18.43
CA THR A 262 -12.61 -16.52 19.75
C THR A 262 -13.67 -16.31 20.82
N GLY A 263 -14.40 -17.39 21.19
CA GLY A 263 -15.02 -17.46 22.50
C GLY A 263 -16.47 -17.91 22.55
N THR A 264 -16.72 -19.20 22.41
CA THR A 264 -17.77 -19.82 23.23
C THR A 264 -17.24 -21.15 23.73
N ALA A 265 -16.60 -21.09 24.90
CA ALA A 265 -16.36 -22.29 25.69
C ALA A 265 -17.74 -22.83 26.10
N HIS A 266 -18.09 -24.00 25.55
CA HIS A 266 -19.20 -24.82 26.03
C HIS A 266 -18.90 -25.17 27.49
N HIS A 267 -19.61 -24.53 28.42
CA HIS A 267 -19.60 -24.94 29.81
C HIS A 267 -20.78 -25.88 30.02
N ASP A 268 -20.56 -27.16 29.76
CA ASP A 268 -21.51 -28.21 30.11
C ASP A 268 -21.57 -28.30 31.64
N ARG A 269 -22.76 -27.98 32.17
CA ARG A 269 -23.17 -28.32 33.53
C ARG A 269 -23.89 -29.66 33.47
N GLU A 270 -23.21 -30.72 33.86
CA GLU A 270 -23.77 -31.95 34.40
C GLU A 270 -23.02 -32.22 35.71
N GLY A 271 -23.57 -32.61 36.84
CA GLY A 271 -24.90 -33.03 37.26
C GLY A 271 -24.65 -33.62 38.65
N THR A 272 -25.29 -33.08 39.69
CA THR A 272 -25.11 -33.57 41.06
C THR A 272 -25.92 -34.87 41.25
N PRO A 273 -25.32 -35.99 41.69
CA PRO A 273 -26.11 -37.10 42.20
C PRO A 273 -26.36 -36.94 43.71
N ARG A 274 -27.54 -37.39 44.11
CA ARG A 274 -28.00 -37.55 45.49
C ARG A 274 -27.25 -38.65 46.22
#